data_AF-A0A6N8FTQ0-F1
#
_entry.id   AF-A0A6N8FTQ0-F1
#
_cell.length_a   1.000
_cell.length_b   1.000
_cell.length_c   1.000
_cell.angle_alpha   90.00
_cell.angle_beta   90.00
_cell.angle_gamma   90.00
#
_symmetry.space_group_name_H-M   'P 1'
#
loop_
_entity.id
_entity.type
_entity.pdbx_description
1 polymer ?
#
loop_
_entity_poly.entity_id
_entity_poly.type
_entity_poly.pdbx_seq_one_letter_code
_entity_poly.pdbx_strand_id
1 'polypeptide(L)'
;MTPEQQGLLEKAYRSLQAAKLLNTQPLAEFAVSRAYYAMFYVAEALLEGEGLTFSKHSAVIAAFGQFKRNDFPVIVIHLNQKDCL
;
A
#
# COMPACT_ATOMS: atom_id res chain seq x y z
N MET A 1 -7.71 0.26 -13.27
CA MET A 1 -6.45 0.32 -12.52
C MET A 1 -5.43 1.00 -13.41
N THR A 2 -4.95 2.17 -13.00
CA THR A 2 -3.91 2.93 -13.70
C THR A 2 -2.54 2.25 -13.53
N PRO A 3 -1.56 2.52 -14.41
CA PRO A 3 -0.17 2.09 -14.20
C PRO A 3 0.40 2.54 -12.84
N GLU A 4 0.02 3.73 -12.39
CA GLU A 4 0.39 4.31 -11.11
C GLU A 4 -0.16 3.50 -9.93
N GLN A 5 -1.46 3.14 -9.97
CA GLN A 5 -2.06 2.24 -8.98
C GLN A 5 -1.36 0.89 -8.94
N GLN A 6 -1.10 0.32 -10.12
CA GLN A 6 -0.42 -0.96 -10.20
C GLN A 6 0.97 -0.89 -9.55
N GLY A 7 1.75 0.15 -9.84
CA GLY A 7 3.07 0.35 -9.23
C GLY A 7 3.01 0.56 -7.71
N LEU A 8 2.00 1.25 -7.19
CA LEU A 8 1.78 1.41 -5.76
C LEU A 8 1.40 0.07 -5.08
N LEU A 9 0.53 -0.72 -5.71
CA LEU A 9 0.15 -2.04 -5.19
C LEU A 9 1.31 -3.04 -5.22
N GLU A 10 2.19 -2.97 -6.21
CA GLU A 10 3.43 -3.76 -6.26
C GLU A 10 4.38 -3.37 -5.11
N LYS A 11 4.55 -2.07 -4.84
CA LYS A 11 5.34 -1.59 -3.69
C LYS A 11 4.72 -2.04 -2.37
N ALA A 12 3.40 -2.00 -2.26
CA ALA A 12 2.66 -2.49 -1.09
C ALA A 12 2.93 -3.98 -0.86
N TYR A 13 2.80 -4.79 -1.93
CA TYR A 13 3.04 -6.22 -1.88
C TYR A 13 4.47 -6.55 -1.48
N ARG A 14 5.47 -5.94 -2.13
CA ARG A 14 6.90 -6.15 -1.78
C ARG A 14 7.18 -5.76 -0.33
N SER A 15 6.58 -4.67 0.15
CA SER A 15 6.71 -4.24 1.55
C SER A 15 6.07 -5.24 2.52
N LEU A 16 4.89 -5.78 2.19
CA LEU A 16 4.24 -6.82 2.99
C LEU A 16 5.05 -8.12 3.02
N GLN A 17 5.62 -8.54 1.89
CA GLN A 17 6.49 -9.72 1.84
C GLN A 17 7.76 -9.53 2.68
N ALA A 18 8.39 -8.35 2.59
CA ALA A 18 9.52 -8.01 3.46
C ALA A 18 9.11 -8.00 4.95
N ALA A 19 7.95 -7.43 5.30
CA ALA A 19 7.44 -7.46 6.67
C ALA A 19 7.29 -8.89 7.20
N LYS A 20 6.75 -9.82 6.40
CA LYS A 20 6.61 -11.23 6.78
C LYS A 20 7.97 -11.89 7.00
N LEU A 21 8.95 -11.64 6.13
CA LEU A 21 10.30 -12.19 6.27
C LEU A 21 11.00 -11.66 7.53
N LEU A 22 10.81 -10.38 7.85
CA LEU A 22 11.40 -9.71 9.00
C LEU A 22 10.64 -9.97 10.31
N ASN A 23 9.45 -10.57 10.28
CA ASN A 23 8.63 -10.86 11.45
C ASN A 23 9.18 -12.04 12.25
N THR A 24 10.45 -11.95 12.60
CA THR A 24 11.22 -12.89 13.40
C THR A 24 11.96 -12.09 14.46
N GLN A 25 12.17 -12.65 15.65
CA GLN A 25 13.02 -11.99 16.64
C GLN A 25 14.48 -12.08 16.19
N PRO A 26 15.30 -11.03 16.36
CA PRO A 26 15.01 -9.73 17.00
C PRO A 26 14.51 -8.62 16.04
N LEU A 27 14.23 -8.93 14.77
CA LEU A 27 14.00 -7.96 13.69
C LEU A 27 12.57 -7.39 13.60
N ALA A 28 11.72 -7.65 14.59
CA ALA A 28 10.30 -7.29 14.56
C ALA A 28 10.05 -5.77 14.35
N GLU A 29 10.94 -4.90 14.82
CA GLU A 29 10.84 -3.45 14.57
C GLU A 29 10.90 -3.09 13.07
N PHE A 30 11.70 -3.82 12.29
CA PHE A 30 11.79 -3.64 10.85
C PHE A 30 10.56 -4.19 10.15
N ALA A 31 9.97 -5.26 10.67
CA ALA A 31 8.71 -5.80 10.18
C ALA A 31 7.58 -4.79 10.30
N VAL A 32 7.45 -4.12 11.46
CA VAL A 32 6.44 -3.06 11.69
C VAL A 32 6.63 -1.92 10.68
N SER A 33 7.86 -1.46 10.49
CA SER A 33 8.17 -0.40 9.52
C SER A 33 7.74 -0.78 8.10
N ARG A 34 7.99 -2.03 7.67
CA ARG A 34 7.58 -2.52 6.34
C ARG A 34 6.06 -2.69 6.23
N ALA A 35 5.39 -3.16 7.28
CA ALA A 35 3.94 -3.29 7.32
C ALA A 35 3.25 -1.92 7.22
N TYR A 36 3.80 -0.92 7.92
CA TYR A 36 3.35 0.47 7.81
C TYR A 36 3.37 0.98 6.36
N TYR A 37 4.50 0.82 5.67
CA TYR A 37 4.60 1.25 4.27
C TYR A 37 3.71 0.45 3.33
N ALA A 38 3.49 -0.84 3.61
CA ALA A 38 2.54 -1.64 2.84
C ALA A 38 1.13 -1.01 2.88
N MET A 39 0.65 -0.65 4.07
CA MET A 39 -0.64 0.03 4.23
C MET A 39 -0.64 1.43 3.60
N PHE A 40 0.46 2.18 3.74
CA PHE A 40 0.59 3.51 3.16
C PHE A 40 0.47 3.50 1.63
N TYR A 41 1.15 2.58 0.96
CA TYR A 41 1.05 2.44 -0.51
C TYR A 41 -0.34 2.00 -0.98
N VAL A 42 -1.05 1.19 -0.18
CA VAL A 42 -2.46 0.87 -0.45
C VAL A 42 -3.34 2.11 -0.34
N ALA A 43 -3.13 2.94 0.68
CA ALA A 43 -3.86 4.20 0.83
C ALA A 43 -3.60 5.16 -0.35
N GLU A 44 -2.35 5.28 -0.80
CA GLU A 44 -2.01 6.06 -2.01
C GLU A 44 -2.70 5.51 -3.25
N ALA A 45 -2.74 4.18 -3.44
CA ALA A 45 -3.39 3.56 -4.61
C ALA A 45 -4.91 3.77 -4.61
N LEU A 46 -5.54 3.74 -3.45
CA LEU A 46 -6.97 4.02 -3.29
C LEU A 46 -7.30 5.48 -3.63
N LEU A 47 -6.51 6.42 -3.08
CA LEU A 47 -6.68 7.85 -3.35
C LEU A 47 -6.43 8.19 -4.82
N GLU A 48 -5.42 7.58 -5.44
CA GLU A 48 -5.15 7.76 -6.87
C GLU A 48 -6.35 7.33 -7.71
N GLY A 49 -7.04 6.26 -7.31
CA GLY A 49 -8.25 5.77 -7.99
C GLY A 49 -9.39 6.79 -8.03
N GLU A 50 -9.42 7.71 -7.07
CA GLU A 50 -10.36 8.84 -7.02
C GLU A 50 -9.79 10.11 -7.67
N GLY A 51 -8.65 10.01 -8.38
CA GLY A 51 -7.93 11.13 -8.97
C GLY A 51 -7.21 12.02 -7.96
N LEU A 52 -7.02 11.57 -6.71
CA LEU A 52 -6.38 12.32 -5.64
C LEU A 52 -4.92 11.91 -5.47
N THR A 53 -4.01 12.87 -5.58
CA THR A 53 -2.57 12.66 -5.35
C THR A 53 -2.02 13.69 -4.37
N PHE A 54 -1.07 13.28 -3.55
CA PHE A 54 -0.51 14.12 -2.49
C PHE A 54 1.01 14.00 -2.46
N SER A 55 1.71 15.14 -2.35
CA SER A 55 3.16 15.18 -2.21
C SER A 55 3.64 15.03 -0.75
N LYS A 56 2.72 15.22 0.21
CA LYS A 56 3.01 15.13 1.64
C LYS A 56 2.45 13.84 2.21
N HIS A 57 3.29 13.10 2.91
CA HIS A 57 2.93 11.87 3.61
C HIS A 57 1.77 12.08 4.62
N SER A 58 1.79 13.17 5.38
CA SER A 58 0.69 13.50 6.30
C SER A 58 -0.64 13.82 5.59
N ALA A 59 -0.58 14.34 4.36
CA ALA A 59 -1.77 14.63 3.58
C ALA A 59 -2.44 13.35 3.06
N VAL A 60 -1.65 12.33 2.67
CA VAL A 60 -2.17 10.99 2.33
C VAL A 60 -2.95 10.40 3.50
N ILE A 61 -2.38 10.43 4.72
CA ILE A 61 -3.05 9.91 5.93
C ILE A 61 -4.34 10.68 6.22
N ALA A 62 -4.30 12.02 6.14
CA ALA A 62 -5.47 12.86 6.40
C ALA A 62 -6.59 12.64 5.37
N ALA A 63 -6.24 12.52 4.08
CA ALA A 63 -7.19 12.26 3.01
C ALA A 63 -7.78 10.84 3.11
N PHE A 64 -6.93 9.84 3.37
CA PHE A 64 -7.38 8.46 3.59
C PHE A 64 -8.31 8.36 4.81
N GLY A 65 -8.05 9.10 5.88
CA GLY A 65 -8.91 9.15 7.07
C GLY A 65 -10.30 9.76 6.82
N GLN A 66 -10.46 10.55 5.75
CA GLN A 66 -11.74 11.12 5.32
C GLN A 66 -12.49 10.22 4.33
N PHE A 67 -11.82 9.16 3.83
CA PHE A 67 -12.37 8.25 2.85
C PHE A 67 -13.52 7.44 3.45
N LYS A 68 -14.72 7.52 2.85
CA LYS A 68 -15.90 6.85 3.41
C LYS A 68 -15.87 5.37 3.06
N ARG A 69 -16.34 4.54 4.01
CA ARG A 69 -16.38 3.07 3.87
C ARG A 69 -17.15 2.57 2.63
N ASN A 70 -18.10 3.35 2.11
CA ASN A 70 -18.92 2.97 0.95
C ASN A 70 -18.26 3.34 -0.39
N ASP A 71 -17.21 4.16 -0.35
CA ASP A 71 -16.51 4.64 -1.54
C ASP A 71 -15.30 3.75 -1.86
N PHE A 72 -15.07 2.64 -1.13
CA PHE A 72 -13.98 1.72 -1.46
C PHE A 72 -14.31 1.01 -2.77
N PRO A 73 -13.66 1.34 -3.90
CA PRO A 73 -13.72 0.46 -5.04
C PRO A 73 -13.15 -0.88 -4.59
N VAL A 74 -13.79 -1.97 -5.01
CA VAL A 74 -13.16 -3.29 -4.92
C VAL A 74 -11.95 -3.23 -5.86
N ILE A 75 -10.79 -2.86 -5.32
CA ILE A 75 -9.53 -3.02 -6.03
C ILE A 75 -9.36 -4.52 -6.20
N VAL A 76 -9.63 -5.01 -7.40
CA VAL A 76 -9.31 -6.39 -7.77
C VAL A 76 -7.80 -6.47 -7.88
N ILE A 77 -7.17 -6.86 -6.77
CA ILE A 77 -5.73 -7.08 -6.68
C ILE A 77 -5.39 -8.34 -7.49
N HIS A 78 -5.15 -8.20 -8.80
CA HIS A 78 -4.46 -9.23 -9.60
C HIS A 78 -2.95 -9.05 -9.43
N LEU A 79 -2.42 -9.46 -8.28
CA LEU A 79 -0.97 -9.60 -8.11
C LEU A 79 -0.54 -10.84 -8.88
N ASN A 80 -0.03 -10.65 -10.10
CA ASN A 80 0.59 -11.73 -10.86
C ASN A 80 1.89 -12.12 -10.14
N GLN A 81 1.87 -13.23 -9.41
CA GLN A 81 2.99 -13.70 -8.59
C GLN A 81 4.21 -14.19 -9.42
N LYS A 82 4.21 -14.01 -10.75
CA LYS A 82 5.19 -14.62 -11.65
C LYS A 82 6.42 -13.74 -11.95
N ASP A 83 6.39 -12.44 -11.64
CA ASP A 83 7.48 -11.51 -12.01
C ASP A 83 8.45 -11.20 -10.85
N CYS A 84 8.47 -12.04 -9.82
CA CYS A 84 9.36 -11.89 -8.66
C CYS A 84 10.22 -13.15 -8.48
N LEU A 85 10.99 -13.50 -9.50
CA LEU A 85 12.15 -14.39 -9.47
C LEU A 85 13.25 -13.80 -10.37
#